data_AF-A0AAW9HF40-F1
#
_entry.id   AF-A0AAW9HF40-F1
#
_cell.length_a   1.000
_cell.length_b   1.000
_cell.length_c   1.000
_cell.angle_alpha   90.00
_cell.angle_beta   90.00
_cell.angle_gamma   90.00
#
_symmetry.space_group_name_H-M   'P 1'
#
loop_
_entity.id
_entity.type
_entity.pdbx_description
1 polymer ?
#
loop_
_entity_poly.entity_id
_entity_poly.type
_entity_poly.pdbx_seq_one_letter_code
_entity_poly.pdbx_strand_id
1 'polypeptide(L)'
;MHNSASIKLDLNELQGCGPLLRKSKLQPGDVLLVRGNNPFSSLIVMMSGGQYSHAAIWIPVGNADFTDLFLAESDTAGVGFTSIIPMSLYQEGLSTSETVYCIPDNPKNWVLLRHPECKNIDAAQMLQASIQLQKNDFFKTYSAVPRLLEAVTLPTPYHILFKGLAQTVECFRIDKGTRGAFCSELVATFFSTLGLDLFSNDRPPNTVAPNDFLLPECCLKVVADAFVDTDTLPPGTYGYGSIVQARKDDPYLSEMIKSRGVSDQLSATVDSLKSNLREVHARLTERQNKQATIIENQFMQSIEKAEKWGDSSEVDKLQRYVTMYKYGNRLLLCSDEYDKRLRNVEPPSEDIVSWNNANATLHYIAIEMMSCSQNALIRIEIISGLRRIRKTHSNSKPSILELVKFRRYRVKILKDWQKRKHECYEVRDFQKRLLVKGMLSKQAQAYMRDVAQITCQCLINDFAP
;
A
#
# COMPACT_ATOMS: atom_id res chain seq x y z
N MET A 1 -5.14 -3.23 34.59
CA MET A 1 -4.34 -3.17 35.83
C MET A 1 -4.75 -4.35 36.70
N HIS A 2 -4.10 -5.50 36.53
CA HIS A 2 -4.23 -6.62 37.46
C HIS A 2 -3.37 -6.30 38.69
N ASN A 3 -3.92 -6.48 39.89
CA ASN A 3 -3.15 -6.59 41.12
C ASN A 3 -2.27 -7.84 41.03
N SER A 4 -1.11 -7.74 40.40
CA SER A 4 -0.05 -8.73 40.54
C SER A 4 0.58 -8.51 41.90
N ALA A 5 0.20 -9.35 42.86
CA ALA A 5 0.91 -9.42 44.14
C ALA A 5 2.40 -9.61 43.84
N SER A 6 3.25 -8.72 44.34
CA SER A 6 4.70 -8.86 44.21
C SER A 6 5.13 -10.15 44.93
N ILE A 7 5.63 -11.12 44.19
CA ILE A 7 6.09 -12.40 44.71
C ILE A 7 7.55 -12.21 45.13
N LYS A 8 7.85 -12.64 46.36
CA LYS A 8 9.24 -12.76 46.83
C LYS A 8 9.80 -14.06 46.29
N LEU A 9 10.90 -13.99 45.56
CA LEU A 9 11.64 -15.14 45.07
C LEU A 9 12.91 -15.31 45.90
N ASP A 10 13.13 -16.48 46.50
CA ASP A 10 14.37 -16.77 47.20
C ASP A 10 15.54 -17.09 46.23
N LEU A 11 16.75 -17.29 46.75
CA LEU A 11 17.93 -17.56 45.93
C LEU A 11 17.79 -18.83 45.07
N ASN A 12 17.14 -19.88 45.57
CA ASN A 12 16.95 -21.12 44.80
C ASN A 12 15.95 -20.89 43.66
N GLU A 13 14.89 -20.14 43.93
CA GLU A 13 13.90 -19.75 42.92
C GLU A 13 14.52 -18.82 41.86
N LEU A 14 15.41 -17.90 42.26
CA LEU A 14 16.17 -17.04 41.34
C LEU A 14 17.07 -17.86 40.42
N GLN A 15 17.78 -18.86 40.95
CA GLN A 15 18.61 -19.78 40.17
C GLN A 15 17.78 -20.67 39.21
N GLY A 16 16.52 -20.95 39.55
CA GLY A 16 15.62 -21.78 38.75
C GLY A 16 14.79 -21.04 37.69
N CYS A 17 14.63 -19.72 37.82
CA CYS A 17 13.67 -18.95 37.01
C CYS A 17 14.16 -18.54 35.61
N GLY A 18 15.46 -18.65 35.34
CA GLY A 18 16.10 -18.25 34.09
C GLY A 18 17.15 -17.17 34.29
N PRO A 19 17.85 -16.75 33.21
CA PRO A 19 18.93 -15.79 33.34
C PRO A 19 18.40 -14.39 33.66
N LEU A 20 19.11 -13.70 34.58
CA LEU A 20 18.73 -12.39 35.08
C LEU A 20 19.52 -11.30 34.33
N LEU A 21 18.85 -10.60 33.42
CA LEU A 21 19.41 -9.52 32.61
C LEU A 21 19.38 -8.19 33.37
N ARG A 22 20.52 -7.51 33.53
CA ARG A 22 20.60 -6.20 34.20
C ARG A 22 19.90 -5.12 33.37
N LYS A 23 18.89 -4.45 33.96
CA LYS A 23 18.18 -3.34 33.29
C LYS A 23 19.13 -2.17 32.97
N SER A 24 20.11 -1.92 33.84
CA SER A 24 21.12 -0.86 33.67
C SER A 24 22.06 -1.07 32.47
N LYS A 25 22.17 -2.31 31.97
CA LYS A 25 23.01 -2.65 30.81
C LYS A 25 22.25 -2.59 29.50
N LEU A 26 20.92 -2.52 29.53
CA LEU A 26 20.06 -2.59 28.37
C LEU A 26 20.01 -1.25 27.61
N GLN A 27 20.04 -1.32 26.27
CA GLN A 27 19.87 -0.18 25.38
C GLN A 27 18.90 -0.51 24.23
N PRO A 28 18.28 0.52 23.62
CA PRO A 28 17.49 0.32 22.41
C PRO A 28 18.35 -0.33 21.30
N GLY A 29 17.78 -1.32 20.63
CA GLY A 29 18.45 -2.09 19.58
C GLY A 29 19.29 -3.27 20.09
N ASP A 30 19.33 -3.53 21.40
CA ASP A 30 19.98 -4.74 21.91
C ASP A 30 19.27 -6.00 21.44
N VAL A 31 20.06 -6.99 21.00
CA VAL A 31 19.58 -8.27 20.49
C VAL A 31 19.82 -9.35 21.52
N LEU A 32 18.77 -10.01 21.96
CA LEU A 32 18.83 -11.18 22.83
C LEU A 32 18.80 -12.44 21.97
N LEU A 33 19.83 -13.28 22.07
CA LEU A 33 19.80 -14.63 21.51
C LEU A 33 19.61 -15.65 22.63
N VAL A 34 18.73 -16.62 22.42
CA VAL A 34 18.51 -17.71 23.38
C VAL A 34 18.45 -19.08 22.69
N ARG A 35 18.82 -20.11 23.45
CA ARG A 35 18.56 -21.51 23.12
C ARG A 35 17.37 -22.00 23.94
N GLY A 36 16.23 -22.10 23.29
CA GLY A 36 15.02 -22.64 23.93
C GLY A 36 15.17 -24.12 24.30
N ASN A 37 14.31 -24.57 25.22
CA ASN A 37 14.30 -25.94 25.72
C ASN A 37 13.39 -26.90 24.96
N ASN A 38 12.69 -26.40 23.93
CA ASN A 38 11.72 -27.19 23.18
C ASN A 38 12.36 -27.93 21.98
N PRO A 39 11.72 -28.98 21.44
CA PRO A 39 12.24 -29.74 20.29
C PRO A 39 12.47 -28.89 19.04
N PHE A 40 11.64 -27.86 18.82
CA PHE A 40 11.79 -26.95 17.69
C PHE A 40 13.09 -26.12 17.80
N SER A 41 13.50 -25.76 19.02
CA SER A 41 14.76 -25.05 19.28
C SER A 41 15.96 -25.90 18.90
N SER A 42 15.92 -27.20 19.22
CA SER A 42 16.97 -28.16 18.81
C SER A 42 17.06 -28.29 17.30
N LEU A 43 15.92 -28.25 16.60
CA LEU A 43 15.86 -28.30 15.15
C LEU A 43 16.54 -27.07 14.52
N ILE A 44 16.23 -25.86 15.00
CA ILE A 44 16.84 -24.62 14.52
C ILE A 44 18.35 -24.61 14.78
N VAL A 45 18.78 -24.99 15.98
CA VAL A 45 20.20 -25.08 16.34
C VAL A 45 20.95 -26.02 15.40
N MET A 46 20.40 -27.21 15.15
CA MET A 46 21.00 -28.19 14.24
C MET A 46 21.08 -27.65 12.81
N MET A 47 20.03 -26.97 12.34
CA MET A 47 19.99 -26.42 10.99
C MET A 47 21.01 -25.28 10.84
N SER A 48 20.94 -24.28 11.72
CA SER A 48 21.78 -23.09 11.70
C SER A 48 23.22 -23.30 12.18
N GLY A 49 23.59 -24.53 12.54
CA GLY A 49 24.97 -24.91 12.85
C GLY A 49 25.58 -24.20 14.08
N GLY A 50 24.76 -23.69 15.00
CA GLY A 50 25.22 -22.87 16.12
C GLY A 50 24.61 -23.23 17.47
N GLN A 51 24.56 -22.28 18.40
CA GLN A 51 24.15 -22.53 19.79
C GLN A 51 22.78 -21.96 20.14
N TYR A 52 22.25 -21.06 19.32
CA TYR A 52 21.02 -20.33 19.60
C TYR A 52 19.91 -20.74 18.63
N SER A 53 18.66 -20.67 19.09
CA SER A 53 17.50 -21.06 18.30
C SER A 53 16.53 -19.91 18.06
N HIS A 54 16.71 -18.79 18.77
CA HIS A 54 15.78 -17.69 18.79
C HIS A 54 16.51 -16.38 18.97
N ALA A 55 15.96 -15.33 18.36
CA ALA A 55 16.47 -13.97 18.41
C ALA A 55 15.31 -13.02 18.69
N ALA A 56 15.55 -12.06 19.58
CA ALA A 56 14.60 -11.04 19.98
C ALA A 56 15.34 -9.70 20.09
N ILE A 57 14.62 -8.59 20.01
CA ILE A 57 15.22 -7.25 20.04
C ILE A 57 14.50 -6.33 21.00
N TRP A 58 15.27 -5.56 21.77
CA TRP A 58 14.75 -4.55 22.69
C TRP A 58 14.52 -3.25 21.94
N ILE A 59 13.27 -2.82 21.81
CA ILE A 59 12.90 -1.62 21.06
C ILE A 59 12.06 -0.67 21.92
N PRO A 60 12.14 0.65 21.67
CA PRO A 60 11.30 1.62 22.37
C PRO A 60 9.86 1.52 21.89
N VAL A 61 8.91 1.83 22.78
CA VAL A 61 7.47 1.93 22.47
C VAL A 61 6.93 3.20 23.11
N GLY A 62 6.02 3.88 22.41
CA GLY A 62 5.38 5.11 22.89
C GLY A 62 5.88 6.35 22.15
N ASN A 63 5.99 7.47 22.85
CA ASN A 63 6.48 8.74 22.29
C ASN A 63 7.98 8.89 22.54
N ALA A 64 8.64 9.85 21.88
CA ALA A 64 10.09 10.06 22.00
C ALA A 64 10.57 10.34 23.45
N ASP A 65 9.66 10.79 24.32
CA ASP A 65 9.93 11.04 25.75
C ASP A 65 9.81 9.78 26.63
N PHE A 66 9.40 8.65 26.07
CA PHE A 66 9.19 7.39 26.79
C PHE A 66 10.45 6.50 26.70
N THR A 67 11.06 6.21 27.86
CA THR A 67 12.35 5.50 27.93
C THR A 67 12.23 3.98 28.12
N ASP A 68 11.02 3.45 28.17
CA ASP A 68 10.82 2.02 28.41
C ASP A 68 11.11 1.19 27.14
N LEU A 69 11.84 0.10 27.35
CA LEU A 69 12.20 -0.87 26.32
C LEU A 69 11.35 -2.11 26.46
N PHE A 70 10.88 -2.60 25.33
CA PHE A 70 10.06 -3.80 25.24
C PHE A 70 10.78 -4.83 24.37
N LEU A 71 10.72 -6.09 24.79
CA LEU A 71 11.28 -7.19 24.01
C LEU A 71 10.31 -7.51 22.87
N ALA A 72 10.69 -7.17 21.65
CA ALA A 72 9.99 -7.55 20.44
C ALA A 72 10.54 -8.87 19.92
N GLU A 73 9.66 -9.84 19.68
CA GLU A 73 10.08 -11.13 19.16
C GLU A 73 9.02 -11.78 18.27
N SER A 74 9.47 -12.68 17.41
CA SER A 74 8.61 -13.53 16.59
C SER A 74 8.81 -14.98 17.00
N ASP A 75 7.76 -15.62 17.50
CA ASP A 75 7.80 -17.01 17.96
C ASP A 75 6.56 -17.78 17.45
N THR A 76 6.35 -19.00 17.94
CA THR A 76 5.17 -19.80 17.55
C THR A 76 3.83 -19.17 17.90
N ALA A 77 3.77 -18.25 18.89
CA ALA A 77 2.57 -17.50 19.25
C ALA A 77 2.31 -16.34 18.27
N GLY A 78 3.36 -15.80 17.64
CA GLY A 78 3.30 -14.81 16.56
C GLY A 78 4.33 -13.70 16.74
N VAL A 79 4.13 -12.58 16.04
CA VAL A 79 5.00 -11.39 16.15
C VAL A 79 4.39 -10.37 17.09
N GLY A 80 5.17 -9.87 18.04
CA GLY A 80 4.66 -8.98 19.09
C GLY A 80 5.65 -8.76 20.22
N PHE A 81 5.16 -8.12 21.29
CA PHE A 81 5.93 -7.88 22.50
C PHE A 81 5.81 -9.04 23.48
N THR A 82 6.90 -9.24 24.21
CA THR A 82 6.95 -10.12 25.39
C THR A 82 6.99 -9.24 26.62
N SER A 83 5.96 -9.38 27.45
CA SER A 83 5.83 -8.60 28.68
C SER A 83 6.77 -9.15 29.74
N ILE A 84 7.92 -8.50 29.92
CA ILE A 84 8.86 -8.83 30.98
C ILE A 84 8.86 -7.69 31.99
N ILE A 85 8.32 -7.96 33.18
CA ILE A 85 8.23 -6.99 34.26
C ILE A 85 9.59 -6.96 34.98
N PRO A 86 10.17 -5.77 35.23
CA PRO A 86 11.42 -5.68 35.98
C PRO A 86 11.26 -6.18 37.42
N MET A 87 12.26 -6.91 37.89
CA MET A 87 12.39 -7.44 39.24
C MET A 87 13.49 -6.66 39.97
N SER A 88 13.29 -6.39 41.26
CA SER A 88 14.33 -5.83 42.12
C SER A 88 15.03 -6.94 42.88
N LEU A 89 16.35 -7.09 42.71
CA LEU A 89 17.21 -7.97 43.49
C LEU A 89 17.73 -7.26 44.73
N TYR A 90 17.55 -7.88 45.88
CA TYR A 90 18.01 -7.40 47.18
C TYR A 90 19.03 -8.37 47.74
N GLN A 91 20.09 -7.84 48.32
CA GLN A 91 21.08 -8.60 49.06
C GLN A 91 21.02 -8.20 50.54
N GLU A 92 21.13 -9.19 51.43
CA GLU A 92 21.10 -8.96 52.86
C GLU A 92 22.27 -8.05 53.28
N GLY A 93 21.95 -6.94 53.97
CA GLY A 93 22.95 -5.95 54.41
C GLY A 93 23.24 -4.81 53.41
N LEU A 94 22.68 -4.82 52.19
CA LEU A 94 22.77 -3.69 51.26
C LEU A 94 21.48 -2.86 51.25
N SER A 95 21.63 -1.53 51.16
CA SER A 95 20.51 -0.57 51.12
C SER A 95 19.93 -0.34 49.73
N THR A 96 20.58 -0.85 48.68
CA THR A 96 20.21 -0.62 47.28
C THR A 96 19.87 -1.93 46.58
N SER A 97 18.79 -1.94 45.81
CA SER A 97 18.43 -3.07 44.94
C SER A 97 18.93 -2.86 43.51
N GLU A 98 19.30 -3.95 42.85
CA GLU A 98 19.58 -3.96 41.41
C GLU A 98 18.30 -4.34 40.65
N THR A 99 17.98 -3.62 39.57
CA THR A 99 16.82 -3.97 38.73
C THR A 99 17.25 -4.89 37.59
N VAL A 100 16.57 -6.03 37.46
CA VAL A 100 16.83 -7.05 36.43
C VAL A 100 15.54 -7.47 35.71
N TYR A 101 15.69 -8.06 34.54
CA TYR A 101 14.66 -8.78 33.81
C TYR A 101 14.96 -10.27 33.88
N CYS A 102 13.99 -11.07 34.31
CA CYS A 102 14.09 -12.52 34.23
C CYS A 102 13.67 -12.97 32.83
N ILE A 103 14.58 -13.59 32.08
CA ILE A 103 14.26 -14.12 30.75
C ILE A 103 13.42 -15.40 30.91
N PRO A 104 12.24 -15.49 30.27
CA PRO A 104 11.31 -16.62 30.46
C PRO A 104 11.87 -17.96 29.94
N ASP A 105 11.20 -19.04 30.36
CA ASP A 105 11.40 -20.43 29.89
C ASP A 105 12.77 -21.07 30.20
N ASN A 106 13.58 -20.41 31.03
CA ASN A 106 14.89 -20.89 31.51
C ASN A 106 15.78 -21.46 30.38
N PRO A 107 16.16 -20.66 29.37
CA PRO A 107 16.88 -21.13 28.20
C PRO A 107 18.23 -21.77 28.55
N LYS A 108 18.67 -22.75 27.76
CA LYS A 108 19.95 -23.46 27.96
C LYS A 108 21.18 -22.57 27.77
N ASN A 109 21.11 -21.65 26.82
CA ASN A 109 22.17 -20.70 26.48
C ASN A 109 21.52 -19.34 26.20
N TRP A 110 22.21 -18.26 26.51
CA TRP A 110 21.77 -16.89 26.24
C TRP A 110 22.97 -15.97 25.97
N VAL A 111 22.75 -14.91 25.21
CA VAL A 111 23.71 -13.82 25.04
C VAL A 111 22.98 -12.54 24.64
N LEU A 112 23.48 -11.40 25.10
CA LEU A 112 23.02 -10.09 24.67
C LEU A 112 24.06 -9.49 23.72
N LEU A 113 23.62 -9.05 22.56
CA LEU A 113 24.44 -8.44 21.52
C LEU A 113 23.99 -7.00 21.27
N ARG A 114 24.93 -6.14 20.89
CA ARG A 114 24.68 -4.74 20.55
C ARG A 114 25.44 -4.34 19.29
N HIS A 115 24.79 -3.56 18.44
CA HIS A 115 25.47 -2.91 17.32
C HIS A 115 26.23 -1.67 17.83
N PRO A 116 27.55 -1.55 17.58
CA PRO A 116 28.36 -0.44 18.09
C PRO A 116 27.85 0.94 17.67
N GLU A 117 27.26 1.05 16.48
CA GLU A 117 26.72 2.30 15.93
C GLU A 117 25.33 2.67 16.44
N CYS A 118 24.64 1.81 17.22
CA CYS A 118 23.34 2.19 17.81
C CYS A 118 23.43 3.43 18.70
N LYS A 119 24.60 3.70 19.29
CA LYS A 119 24.86 4.90 20.09
C LYS A 119 24.78 6.21 19.30
N ASN A 120 24.89 6.13 17.97
CA ASN A 120 24.88 7.26 17.05
C ASN A 120 23.50 7.50 16.42
N ILE A 121 22.53 6.61 16.66
CA ILE A 121 21.15 6.73 16.18
C ILE A 121 20.37 7.60 17.17
N ASP A 122 19.69 8.62 16.66
CA ASP A 122 18.86 9.46 17.52
C ASP A 122 17.59 8.72 17.99
N ALA A 123 17.04 9.15 19.13
CA ALA A 123 15.89 8.49 19.74
C ALA A 123 14.64 8.51 18.84
N ALA A 124 14.47 9.53 18.01
CA ALA A 124 13.32 9.66 17.12
C ALA A 124 13.42 8.65 15.95
N GLN A 125 14.61 8.47 15.38
CA GLN A 125 14.90 7.44 14.38
C GLN A 125 14.70 6.04 14.94
N MET A 126 15.20 5.78 16.16
CA MET A 126 15.01 4.51 16.84
C MET A 126 13.52 4.19 17.04
N LEU A 127 12.74 5.17 17.48
CA LEU A 127 11.30 5.06 17.65
C LEU A 127 10.58 4.86 16.31
N GLN A 128 10.96 5.62 15.28
CA GLN A 128 10.37 5.49 13.96
C GLN A 128 10.60 4.09 13.37
N ALA A 129 11.81 3.54 13.51
CA ALA A 129 12.11 2.17 13.08
C ALA A 129 11.27 1.14 13.87
N SER A 130 11.07 1.35 15.17
CA SER A 130 10.17 0.53 16.00
C SER A 130 8.73 0.59 15.51
N ILE A 131 8.19 1.78 15.24
CA ILE A 131 6.83 1.97 14.72
C ILE A 131 6.68 1.30 13.36
N GLN A 132 7.69 1.39 12.49
CA GLN A 132 7.67 0.77 11.18
C GLN A 132 7.69 -0.76 11.28
N LEU A 133 8.53 -1.33 12.15
CA LEU A 133 8.55 -2.76 12.43
C LEU A 133 7.18 -3.25 12.94
N GLN A 134 6.57 -2.49 13.86
CA GLN A 134 5.23 -2.78 14.39
C GLN A 134 4.16 -2.73 13.30
N LYS A 135 4.13 -1.67 12.50
CA LYS A 135 3.17 -1.52 11.40
C LYS A 135 3.27 -2.66 10.39
N ASN A 136 4.49 -3.09 10.10
CA ASN A 136 4.78 -4.07 9.07
C ASN A 136 4.52 -5.48 9.56
N ASP A 137 5.00 -5.88 10.74
CA ASP A 137 5.05 -7.29 11.12
C ASP A 137 4.33 -7.65 12.41
N PHE A 138 4.03 -6.70 13.29
CA PHE A 138 3.36 -7.05 14.55
C PHE A 138 1.94 -7.58 14.32
N PHE A 139 1.56 -8.50 15.20
CA PHE A 139 0.28 -9.18 15.16
C PHE A 139 0.10 -10.00 13.88
N LYS A 140 1.19 -10.51 13.32
CA LYS A 140 1.17 -11.56 12.31
C LYS A 140 1.47 -12.92 12.93
N THR A 141 1.06 -13.99 12.28
CA THR A 141 1.49 -15.34 12.67
C THR A 141 2.96 -15.54 12.32
N TYR A 142 3.64 -16.45 13.02
CA TYR A 142 5.03 -16.79 12.71
C TYR A 142 5.22 -17.13 11.23
N SER A 143 6.38 -16.78 10.69
CA SER A 143 6.75 -17.15 9.32
C SER A 143 6.64 -18.66 9.09
N ALA A 144 6.46 -19.04 7.83
CA ALA A 144 6.41 -20.45 7.45
C ALA A 144 7.76 -21.11 7.74
N VAL A 145 7.76 -22.29 8.37
CA VAL A 145 9.01 -22.99 8.75
C VAL A 145 9.95 -23.21 7.56
N PRO A 146 9.48 -23.52 6.33
CA PRO A 146 10.36 -23.64 5.17
C PRO A 146 11.15 -22.37 4.84
N ARG A 147 10.63 -21.17 5.13
CA ARG A 147 11.37 -19.92 4.89
C ARG A 147 12.59 -19.79 5.80
N LEU A 148 12.48 -20.26 7.04
CA LEU A 148 13.62 -20.31 7.95
C LEU A 148 14.71 -21.27 7.45
N LEU A 149 14.34 -22.35 6.75
CA LEU A 149 15.33 -23.25 6.14
C LEU A 149 16.10 -22.60 4.99
N GLU A 150 15.42 -21.77 4.20
CA GLU A 150 16.05 -21.05 3.09
C GLU A 150 17.07 -20.00 3.59
N ALA A 151 16.92 -19.54 4.85
CA ALA A 151 17.88 -18.65 5.50
C ALA A 151 19.12 -19.36 6.04
N VAL A 152 19.18 -20.69 5.98
CA VAL A 152 20.27 -21.49 6.58
C VAL A 152 21.13 -22.14 5.51
N THR A 153 22.45 -22.06 5.68
CA THR A 153 23.41 -22.76 4.81
C THR A 153 23.57 -24.23 5.22
N LEU A 154 22.77 -25.12 4.60
CA LEU A 154 22.90 -26.58 4.76
C LEU A 154 23.50 -27.25 3.52
N PRO A 155 24.27 -28.36 3.68
CA PRO A 155 24.63 -29.19 2.54
C PRO A 155 23.38 -29.77 1.84
N THR A 156 23.40 -29.82 0.51
CA THR A 156 22.27 -30.18 -0.37
C THR A 156 21.43 -31.39 0.06
N PRO A 157 21.99 -32.56 0.44
CA PRO A 157 21.16 -33.71 0.80
C PRO A 157 20.37 -33.50 2.10
N TYR A 158 20.93 -32.78 3.07
CA TYR A 158 20.24 -32.44 4.32
C TYR A 158 19.16 -31.39 4.09
N HIS A 159 19.40 -30.44 3.19
CA HIS A 159 18.43 -29.42 2.84
C HIS A 159 17.11 -30.02 2.30
N ILE A 160 17.18 -31.08 1.49
CA ILE A 160 15.98 -31.77 0.95
C ILE A 160 15.20 -32.47 2.07
N LEU A 161 15.90 -33.22 2.93
CA LEU A 161 15.29 -33.94 4.05
C LEU A 161 14.59 -32.97 5.03
N PHE A 162 15.30 -31.92 5.42
CA PHE A 162 14.78 -30.92 6.36
C PHE A 162 13.65 -30.09 5.77
N LYS A 163 13.69 -29.79 4.46
CA LYS A 163 12.57 -29.14 3.77
C LYS A 163 11.30 -29.99 3.81
N GLY A 164 11.39 -31.31 3.61
CA GLY A 164 10.25 -32.21 3.74
C GLY A 164 9.67 -32.23 5.16
N LEU A 165 10.52 -32.23 6.19
CA LEU A 165 10.07 -32.15 7.59
C LEU A 165 9.41 -30.81 7.91
N ALA A 166 9.99 -29.69 7.48
CA ALA A 166 9.41 -28.36 7.69
C ALA A 166 8.08 -28.18 6.97
N GLN A 167 7.97 -28.66 5.73
CA GLN A 167 6.70 -28.67 4.99
C GLN A 167 5.64 -29.53 5.69
N THR A 168 6.03 -30.68 6.24
CA THR A 168 5.11 -31.54 7.01
C THR A 168 4.59 -30.80 8.25
N VAL A 169 5.48 -30.17 9.02
CA VAL A 169 5.11 -29.33 10.18
C VAL A 169 4.16 -28.20 9.76
N GLU A 170 4.41 -27.59 8.61
CA GLU A 170 3.58 -26.51 8.07
C GLU A 170 2.18 -26.99 7.66
N CYS A 171 2.06 -28.16 7.01
CA CYS A 171 0.76 -28.74 6.63
C CYS A 171 -0.14 -29.04 7.83
N PHE A 172 0.43 -29.35 9.00
CA PHE A 172 -0.32 -29.57 10.23
C PHE A 172 -0.56 -28.29 11.04
N ARG A 173 -0.02 -27.15 10.61
CA ARG A 173 -0.18 -25.88 11.29
C ARG A 173 -1.51 -25.24 10.87
N ILE A 174 -2.44 -25.14 11.83
CA ILE A 174 -3.69 -24.41 11.65
C ILE A 174 -3.52 -23.03 12.27
N ASP A 175 -3.11 -22.05 11.48
CA ASP A 175 -3.06 -20.66 11.92
C ASP A 175 -3.96 -19.77 11.07
N LYS A 176 -4.66 -18.85 11.75
CA LYS A 176 -5.61 -17.90 11.14
C LYS A 176 -5.01 -16.51 11.19
N GLY A 177 -4.08 -16.22 10.28
CA GLY A 177 -3.48 -14.88 10.18
C GLY A 177 -2.51 -14.77 9.01
N THR A 178 -2.16 -13.53 8.69
CA THR A 178 -1.10 -13.23 7.71
C THR A 178 0.25 -13.66 8.29
N ARG A 179 1.10 -14.28 7.48
CA ARG A 179 2.44 -14.69 7.88
C ARG A 179 3.36 -13.48 8.00
N GLY A 180 4.07 -13.40 9.12
CA GLY A 180 5.06 -12.36 9.41
C GLY A 180 6.49 -12.85 9.25
N ALA A 181 7.41 -12.12 9.86
CA ALA A 181 8.82 -12.46 9.94
C ALA A 181 9.08 -13.64 10.89
N PHE A 182 10.16 -14.39 10.68
CA PHE A 182 10.70 -15.27 11.74
C PHE A 182 11.61 -14.47 12.69
N CYS A 183 12.06 -15.09 13.79
CA CYS A 183 12.72 -14.40 14.90
C CYS A 183 13.92 -13.52 14.47
N SER A 184 14.88 -14.07 13.74
CA SER A 184 16.05 -13.32 13.26
C SER A 184 15.78 -12.40 12.07
N GLU A 185 14.79 -12.71 11.22
CA GLU A 185 14.32 -11.81 10.15
C GLU A 185 13.74 -10.52 10.74
N LEU A 186 12.99 -10.62 11.84
CA LEU A 186 12.44 -9.45 12.55
C LEU A 186 13.56 -8.52 13.05
N VAL A 187 14.61 -9.10 13.66
CA VAL A 187 15.78 -8.37 14.12
C VAL A 187 16.50 -7.71 12.94
N ALA A 188 16.79 -8.45 11.88
CA ALA A 188 17.50 -7.93 10.73
C ALA A 188 16.73 -6.81 10.01
N THR A 189 15.39 -6.91 9.96
CA THR A 189 14.52 -5.89 9.38
C THR A 189 14.59 -4.57 10.16
N PHE A 190 14.69 -4.63 11.50
CA PHE A 190 14.84 -3.44 12.32
C PHE A 190 16.14 -2.68 12.01
N PHE A 191 17.28 -3.37 11.94
CA PHE A 191 18.55 -2.74 11.61
C PHE A 191 18.60 -2.22 10.16
N SER A 192 18.03 -2.97 9.22
CA SER A 192 17.87 -2.50 7.84
C SER A 192 17.04 -1.20 7.76
N THR A 193 15.97 -1.09 8.57
CA THR A 193 15.16 0.13 8.66
C THR A 193 15.93 1.30 9.24
N LEU A 194 16.87 1.05 10.16
CA LEU A 194 17.78 2.05 10.70
C LEU A 194 18.92 2.44 9.74
N GLY A 195 19.09 1.74 8.62
CA GLY A 195 20.24 1.91 7.73
C GLY A 195 21.56 1.46 8.37
N LEU A 196 21.49 0.50 9.30
CA LEU A 196 22.67 -0.09 9.94
C LEU A 196 22.96 -1.47 9.34
N ASP A 197 24.13 -1.62 8.74
CA ASP A 197 24.58 -2.88 8.16
C ASP A 197 24.93 -3.89 9.27
N LEU A 198 24.22 -5.00 9.31
CA LEU A 198 24.50 -6.08 10.27
C LEU A 198 25.66 -6.99 9.84
N PHE A 199 25.92 -7.06 8.54
CA PHE A 199 26.91 -7.93 7.93
C PHE A 199 27.74 -7.11 6.94
N SER A 200 29.02 -7.48 6.77
CA SER A 200 29.89 -6.84 5.78
C SER A 200 29.42 -7.04 4.33
N ASN A 201 28.55 -8.02 4.10
CA ASN A 201 27.91 -8.28 2.82
C ASN A 201 26.43 -7.86 2.93
N ASP A 202 25.89 -7.22 1.90
CA ASP A 202 24.48 -6.80 1.84
C ASP A 202 23.55 -8.03 1.78
N ARG A 203 23.27 -8.60 2.96
CA ARG A 203 22.39 -9.76 3.14
C ARG A 203 20.97 -9.28 3.42
N PRO A 204 19.97 -9.72 2.65
CA PRO A 204 18.60 -9.32 2.91
C PRO A 204 18.08 -9.97 4.22
N PRO A 205 17.23 -9.27 5.01
CA PRO A 205 16.78 -9.74 6.32
C PRO A 205 16.18 -11.14 6.37
N ASN A 206 15.47 -11.54 5.31
CA ASN A 206 14.82 -12.84 5.18
C ASN A 206 15.80 -14.02 5.00
N THR A 207 17.10 -13.75 4.89
CA THR A 207 18.15 -14.78 4.76
C THR A 207 19.00 -14.94 6.01
N VAL A 208 18.67 -14.25 7.10
CA VAL A 208 19.50 -14.21 8.32
C VAL A 208 18.98 -15.19 9.35
N ALA A 209 19.75 -16.20 9.72
CA ALA A 209 19.44 -17.15 10.80
C ALA A 209 19.93 -16.63 12.17
N PRO A 210 19.41 -17.12 13.31
CA PRO A 210 19.81 -16.61 14.64
C PRO A 210 21.30 -16.71 14.94
N ASN A 211 21.98 -17.76 14.48
CA ASN A 211 23.42 -17.94 14.70
C ASN A 211 24.29 -17.11 13.74
N ASP A 212 23.72 -16.53 12.68
CA ASP A 212 24.47 -15.65 11.80
C ASP A 212 24.96 -14.40 12.54
N PHE A 213 24.23 -13.97 13.58
CA PHE A 213 24.62 -12.84 14.43
C PHE A 213 25.91 -13.04 15.24
N LEU A 214 26.48 -14.25 15.22
CA LEU A 214 27.74 -14.59 15.89
C LEU A 214 28.88 -14.82 14.91
N LEU A 215 28.62 -14.75 13.61
CA LEU A 215 29.64 -14.90 12.59
C LEU A 215 30.64 -13.73 12.67
N PRO A 216 31.93 -13.96 12.35
CA PRO A 216 32.96 -12.90 12.39
C PRO A 216 32.62 -11.66 11.55
N GLU A 217 31.91 -11.85 10.43
CA GLU A 217 31.43 -10.80 9.54
C GLU A 217 30.23 -10.01 10.08
N CYS A 218 29.61 -10.45 11.18
CA CYS A 218 28.52 -9.72 11.83
C CYS A 218 29.07 -8.57 12.69
N CYS A 219 28.44 -7.40 12.56
CA CYS A 219 28.82 -6.19 13.27
C CYS A 219 28.38 -6.18 14.75
N LEU A 220 27.43 -7.03 15.14
CA LEU A 220 26.97 -7.15 16.52
C LEU A 220 28.09 -7.64 17.44
N LYS A 221 28.17 -7.06 18.65
CA LYS A 221 29.18 -7.39 19.68
C LYS A 221 28.51 -7.77 20.99
N VAL A 222 29.12 -8.71 21.71
CA VAL A 222 28.63 -9.16 23.03
C VAL A 222 28.65 -8.01 24.03
N VAL A 223 27.54 -7.83 24.75
CA VAL A 223 27.44 -6.89 25.87
C VAL A 223 27.97 -7.57 27.13
N ALA A 224 29.18 -7.18 27.53
CA ALA A 224 29.82 -7.71 28.74
C ALA A 224 29.01 -7.37 30.00
N ASP A 225 29.00 -8.31 30.95
CA ASP A 225 28.31 -8.20 32.24
C ASP A 225 26.81 -7.87 32.10
N ALA A 226 26.17 -8.27 31.00
CA ALA A 226 24.74 -8.06 30.80
C ALA A 226 23.90 -8.88 31.80
N PHE A 227 24.34 -10.09 32.15
CA PHE A 227 23.61 -11.00 33.01
C PHE A 227 24.25 -11.13 34.38
N VAL A 228 23.42 -11.26 35.42
CA VAL A 228 23.86 -11.59 36.77
C VAL A 228 24.30 -13.06 36.80
N ASP A 229 25.47 -13.30 37.38
CA ASP A 229 25.93 -14.66 37.67
C ASP A 229 25.26 -15.14 38.96
N THR A 230 24.19 -15.93 38.81
CA THR A 230 23.36 -16.40 39.91
C THR A 230 24.08 -17.38 40.84
N ASP A 231 25.17 -18.01 40.40
CA ASP A 231 25.94 -18.96 41.21
C ASP A 231 26.87 -18.23 42.18
N THR A 232 27.16 -16.97 41.90
CA THR A 232 28.00 -16.10 42.75
C THR A 232 27.22 -15.21 43.71
N LEU A 233 25.88 -15.29 43.68
CA LEU A 233 25.02 -14.48 44.54
C LEU A 233 25.17 -14.89 46.02
N PRO A 234 25.30 -13.93 46.96
CA PRO A 234 25.41 -14.24 48.38
C PRO A 234 24.18 -14.97 48.93
N PRO A 235 24.35 -15.85 49.95
CA PRO A 235 23.23 -16.36 50.73
C PRO A 235 22.36 -15.22 51.27
N GLY A 236 21.04 -15.40 51.27
CA GLY A 236 20.08 -14.36 51.69
C GLY A 236 19.66 -13.38 50.59
N THR A 237 20.19 -13.51 49.37
CA THR A 237 19.71 -12.77 48.20
C THR A 237 18.27 -13.18 47.85
N TYR A 238 17.40 -12.21 47.56
CA TYR A 238 16.03 -12.45 47.11
C TYR A 238 15.57 -11.42 46.08
N GLY A 239 14.62 -11.80 45.24
CA GLY A 239 13.97 -10.93 44.27
C GLY A 239 12.56 -10.55 44.69
N TYR A 240 12.13 -9.33 44.37
CA TYR A 240 10.71 -8.94 44.39
C TYR A 240 10.25 -8.58 42.97
N GLY A 241 9.23 -9.26 42.48
CA GLY A 241 8.68 -9.04 41.14
C GLY A 241 7.42 -9.84 40.85
N SER A 242 6.92 -9.76 39.62
CA SER A 242 5.81 -10.60 39.14
C SER A 242 6.36 -11.82 38.39
N ILE A 243 5.66 -12.95 38.47
CA ILE A 243 5.91 -14.08 37.58
C ILE A 243 5.65 -13.63 36.14
N VAL A 244 6.58 -13.97 35.24
CA VAL A 244 6.47 -13.68 33.80
C VAL A 244 5.33 -14.51 33.22
N GLN A 245 4.43 -13.87 32.48
CA GLN A 245 3.39 -14.58 31.76
C GLN A 245 3.98 -15.19 30.48
N ALA A 246 3.83 -16.50 30.31
CA ALA A 246 4.25 -17.17 29.09
C ALA A 246 3.44 -16.63 27.89
N ARG A 247 4.14 -16.28 26.82
CA ARG A 247 3.54 -15.66 25.63
C ARG A 247 2.63 -16.60 24.84
N LYS A 248 2.88 -17.91 24.94
CA LYS A 248 2.12 -18.97 24.25
C LYS A 248 0.61 -18.92 24.55
N ASP A 249 0.23 -18.41 25.72
CA ASP A 249 -1.15 -18.34 26.18
C ASP A 249 -1.65 -16.89 26.32
N ASP A 250 -1.06 -15.93 25.59
CA ASP A 250 -1.50 -14.54 25.60
C ASP A 250 -2.80 -14.36 24.77
N PRO A 251 -3.97 -14.17 25.41
CA PRO A 251 -5.23 -14.03 24.69
C PRO A 251 -5.30 -12.71 23.89
N TYR A 252 -4.59 -11.68 24.33
CA TYR A 252 -4.57 -10.39 23.65
C TYR A 252 -3.79 -10.49 22.33
N LEU A 253 -2.60 -11.08 22.35
CA LEU A 253 -1.81 -11.31 21.13
C LEU A 253 -2.58 -12.15 20.10
N SER A 254 -3.22 -13.23 20.54
CA SER A 254 -4.03 -14.09 19.67
C SER A 254 -5.17 -13.32 18.98
N GLU A 255 -5.88 -12.46 19.72
CA GLU A 255 -6.99 -11.68 19.17
C GLU A 255 -6.52 -10.56 18.23
N MET A 256 -5.39 -9.93 18.55
CA MET A 256 -4.75 -8.94 17.68
C MET A 256 -4.29 -9.57 16.36
N ILE A 257 -3.78 -10.82 16.39
CA ILE A 257 -3.39 -11.54 15.17
C ILE A 257 -4.57 -11.79 14.25
N LYS A 258 -5.70 -12.24 14.79
CA LYS A 258 -6.93 -12.42 14.00
C LYS A 258 -7.41 -11.10 13.40
N SER A 259 -7.44 -10.04 14.21
CA SER A 259 -7.85 -8.71 13.79
C SER A 259 -6.96 -8.17 12.66
N ARG A 260 -5.64 -8.35 12.78
CA ARG A 260 -4.69 -7.98 11.74
C ARG A 260 -4.90 -8.76 10.45
N GLY A 261 -5.14 -10.06 10.54
CA GLY A 261 -5.45 -10.89 9.37
C GLY A 261 -6.67 -10.39 8.58
N VAL A 262 -7.75 -9.99 9.28
CA VAL A 262 -8.92 -9.36 8.63
C VAL A 262 -8.57 -8.03 7.98
N SER A 263 -7.80 -7.19 8.67
CA SER A 263 -7.35 -5.89 8.14
C SER A 263 -6.50 -6.03 6.88
N ASP A 264 -5.57 -6.97 6.85
CA ASP A 264 -4.72 -7.23 5.68
C ASP A 264 -5.56 -7.74 4.49
N GLN A 265 -6.53 -8.64 4.72
CA GLN A 265 -7.45 -9.13 3.69
C GLN A 265 -8.32 -8.01 3.10
N LEU A 266 -8.85 -7.13 3.96
CA LEU A 266 -9.63 -5.97 3.53
C LEU A 266 -8.77 -5.02 2.69
N SER A 267 -7.55 -4.74 3.14
CA SER A 267 -6.60 -3.88 2.41
C SER A 267 -6.28 -4.45 1.03
N ALA A 268 -5.95 -5.74 0.94
CA ALA A 268 -5.71 -6.42 -0.33
C ALA A 268 -6.92 -6.38 -1.28
N THR A 269 -8.13 -6.51 -0.74
CA THR A 269 -9.37 -6.41 -1.52
C THR A 269 -9.57 -5.00 -2.07
N VAL A 270 -9.35 -3.97 -1.24
CA VAL A 270 -9.44 -2.57 -1.65
C VAL A 270 -8.41 -2.24 -2.73
N ASP A 271 -7.17 -2.71 -2.58
CA ASP A 271 -6.12 -2.46 -3.57
C ASP A 271 -6.39 -3.16 -4.90
N SER A 272 -6.92 -4.39 -4.86
CA SER A 272 -7.40 -5.10 -6.05
C SER A 272 -8.53 -4.33 -6.76
N LEU A 273 -9.53 -3.84 -6.01
CA LEU A 273 -10.61 -3.02 -6.56
C LEU A 273 -10.09 -1.71 -7.17
N LYS A 274 -9.16 -1.02 -6.51
CA LYS A 274 -8.51 0.19 -7.05
C LYS A 274 -7.77 -0.11 -8.35
N SER A 275 -7.03 -1.22 -8.41
CA SER A 275 -6.32 -1.64 -9.63
C SER A 275 -7.29 -1.92 -10.78
N ASN A 276 -8.34 -2.70 -10.52
CA ASN A 276 -9.36 -3.01 -11.52
C ASN A 276 -10.07 -1.76 -12.04
N LEU A 277 -10.42 -0.81 -11.15
CA LEU A 277 -11.02 0.46 -11.54
C LEU A 277 -10.09 1.29 -12.43
N ARG A 278 -8.79 1.34 -12.11
CA ARG A 278 -7.78 2.03 -12.95
C ARG A 278 -7.69 1.40 -14.34
N GLU A 279 -7.69 0.08 -14.43
CA GLU A 279 -7.64 -0.63 -15.70
C GLU A 279 -8.89 -0.37 -16.56
N VAL A 280 -10.09 -0.47 -15.97
CA VAL A 280 -11.35 -0.17 -16.66
C VAL A 280 -11.37 1.27 -17.16
N HIS A 281 -10.94 2.22 -16.33
CA HIS A 281 -10.85 3.62 -16.73
C HIS A 281 -9.88 3.82 -17.90
N ALA A 282 -8.69 3.22 -17.87
CA ALA A 282 -7.72 3.30 -18.97
C ALA A 282 -8.30 2.78 -20.30
N ARG A 283 -9.00 1.64 -20.28
CA ARG A 283 -9.66 1.07 -21.46
C ARG A 283 -10.77 1.99 -21.99
N LEU A 284 -11.54 2.63 -21.11
CA LEU A 284 -12.58 3.59 -21.50
C LEU A 284 -11.97 4.84 -22.17
N THR A 285 -10.90 5.41 -21.60
CA THR A 285 -10.18 6.55 -22.19
C THR A 285 -9.61 6.19 -23.57
N GLU A 286 -9.01 5.01 -23.74
CA GLU A 286 -8.49 4.57 -25.04
C GLU A 286 -9.60 4.43 -26.09
N ARG A 287 -10.72 3.81 -25.72
CA ARG A 287 -11.90 3.67 -26.61
C ARG A 287 -12.43 5.04 -27.01
N GLN A 288 -12.50 5.97 -26.07
CA GLN A 288 -12.96 7.32 -26.35
C GLN A 288 -12.02 8.06 -27.31
N ASN A 289 -10.71 7.99 -27.10
CA ASN A 289 -9.73 8.62 -27.98
C ASN A 289 -9.85 8.11 -29.42
N LYS A 290 -9.98 6.78 -29.59
CA LYS A 290 -10.24 6.17 -30.91
C LYS A 290 -11.52 6.73 -31.54
N GLN A 291 -12.60 6.85 -30.77
CA GLN A 291 -13.86 7.38 -31.25
C GLN A 291 -13.77 8.88 -31.62
N ALA A 292 -13.00 9.66 -30.86
CA ALA A 292 -12.75 11.07 -31.14
C ALA A 292 -12.03 11.26 -32.48
N THR A 293 -10.96 10.50 -32.74
CA THR A 293 -10.25 10.54 -34.04
C THR A 293 -11.18 10.22 -35.20
N ILE A 294 -12.06 9.22 -35.07
CA ILE A 294 -13.02 8.86 -36.13
C ILE A 294 -13.95 10.02 -36.44
N ILE A 295 -14.49 10.68 -35.43
CA ILE A 295 -15.46 11.77 -35.60
C ILE A 295 -14.77 13.04 -36.14
N GLU A 296 -13.57 13.35 -35.66
CA GLU A 296 -12.77 14.45 -36.21
C GLU A 296 -12.50 14.24 -37.71
N ASN A 297 -12.15 13.02 -38.12
CA ASN A 297 -11.98 12.69 -39.53
C ASN A 297 -13.29 12.85 -40.34
N GLN A 298 -14.45 12.51 -39.76
CA GLN A 298 -15.75 12.73 -40.42
C GLN A 298 -16.07 14.22 -40.59
N PHE A 299 -15.70 15.05 -39.62
CA PHE A 299 -15.78 16.51 -39.77
C PHE A 299 -14.89 17.02 -40.90
N MET A 300 -13.62 16.61 -40.94
CA MET A 300 -12.69 17.03 -42.00
C MET A 300 -13.18 16.63 -43.39
N GLN A 301 -13.62 15.38 -43.57
CA GLN A 301 -14.19 14.91 -44.83
C GLN A 301 -15.45 15.69 -45.23
N SER A 302 -16.26 16.12 -44.26
CA SER A 302 -17.46 16.93 -44.53
C SER A 302 -17.10 18.35 -44.93
N ILE A 303 -16.09 18.95 -44.30
CA ILE A 303 -15.56 20.28 -44.65
C ILE A 303 -15.00 20.27 -46.08
N GLU A 304 -14.12 19.32 -46.42
CA GLU A 304 -13.56 19.19 -47.77
C GLU A 304 -14.66 19.02 -48.83
N LYS A 305 -15.72 18.26 -48.51
CA LYS A 305 -16.88 18.12 -49.40
C LYS A 305 -17.62 19.44 -49.55
N ALA A 306 -17.80 20.23 -48.50
CA ALA A 306 -18.47 21.53 -48.59
C ALA A 306 -17.66 22.54 -49.41
N GLU A 307 -16.33 22.56 -49.23
CA GLU A 307 -15.39 23.40 -49.98
C GLU A 307 -15.41 23.08 -51.48
N LYS A 308 -15.32 21.80 -51.86
CA LYS A 308 -15.40 21.34 -53.26
C LYS A 308 -16.71 21.76 -53.95
N TRP A 309 -17.76 21.99 -53.17
CA TRP A 309 -19.08 22.41 -53.66
C TRP A 309 -19.31 23.92 -53.60
N GLY A 310 -18.37 24.69 -53.04
CA GLY A 310 -18.47 26.14 -52.88
C GLY A 310 -19.53 26.60 -51.88
N ASP A 311 -19.89 25.79 -50.88
CA ASP A 311 -20.85 26.16 -49.83
C ASP A 311 -20.10 26.73 -48.60
N SER A 312 -19.68 27.99 -48.69
CA SER A 312 -18.92 28.67 -47.62
C SER A 312 -19.68 28.71 -46.29
N SER A 313 -21.01 28.83 -46.32
CA SER A 313 -21.83 28.83 -45.10
C SER A 313 -21.83 27.46 -44.39
N GLU A 314 -21.77 26.36 -45.15
CA GLU A 314 -21.65 25.01 -44.59
C GLU A 314 -20.26 24.78 -43.99
N VAL A 315 -19.20 25.25 -44.67
CA VAL A 315 -17.82 25.21 -44.17
C VAL A 315 -17.70 25.90 -42.81
N ASP A 316 -18.17 27.15 -42.70
CA ASP A 316 -18.13 27.92 -41.43
C ASP A 316 -18.86 27.19 -40.28
N LYS A 317 -19.99 26.55 -40.58
CA LYS A 317 -20.76 25.79 -39.57
C LYS A 317 -20.01 24.55 -39.12
N LEU A 318 -19.48 23.78 -40.06
CA LEU A 318 -18.72 22.56 -39.75
C LEU A 318 -17.44 22.89 -38.97
N GLN A 319 -16.75 23.97 -39.31
CA GLN A 319 -15.58 24.46 -38.59
C GLN A 319 -15.91 24.81 -37.12
N ARG A 320 -17.03 25.50 -36.86
CA ARG A 320 -17.46 25.78 -35.48
C ARG A 320 -17.74 24.50 -34.68
N TYR A 321 -18.43 23.54 -35.28
CA TYR A 321 -18.79 22.29 -34.59
C TYR A 321 -17.58 21.37 -34.37
N VAL A 322 -16.62 21.31 -35.30
CA VAL A 322 -15.39 20.53 -35.08
C VAL A 322 -14.53 21.17 -33.99
N THR A 323 -14.43 22.49 -33.92
CA THR A 323 -13.73 23.18 -32.82
C THR A 323 -14.39 22.89 -31.47
N MET A 324 -15.74 22.96 -31.39
CA MET A 324 -16.47 22.59 -30.17
C MET A 324 -16.26 21.12 -29.79
N TYR A 325 -16.20 20.23 -30.79
CA TYR A 325 -15.94 18.80 -30.56
C TYR A 325 -14.53 18.57 -29.98
N LYS A 326 -13.52 19.16 -30.63
CA LYS A 326 -12.12 19.09 -30.21
C LYS A 326 -11.94 19.66 -28.80
N TYR A 327 -12.58 20.80 -28.51
CA TYR A 327 -12.54 21.39 -27.18
C TYR A 327 -13.17 20.47 -26.13
N GLY A 328 -14.35 19.90 -26.40
CA GLY A 328 -14.98 18.94 -25.48
C GLY A 328 -14.09 17.72 -25.22
N ASN A 329 -13.50 17.14 -26.28
CA ASN A 329 -12.60 16.00 -26.14
C ASN A 329 -11.33 16.35 -25.33
N ARG A 330 -10.71 17.50 -25.62
CA ARG A 330 -9.53 17.99 -24.88
C ARG A 330 -9.86 18.31 -23.44
N LEU A 331 -11.03 18.88 -23.16
CA LEU A 331 -11.49 19.18 -21.81
C LEU A 331 -11.56 17.92 -20.96
N LEU A 332 -12.11 16.82 -21.51
CA LEU A 332 -12.15 15.56 -20.80
C LEU A 332 -10.76 15.00 -20.50
N LEU A 333 -9.86 15.03 -21.50
CA LEU A 333 -8.49 14.54 -21.33
C LEU A 333 -7.71 15.35 -20.27
N CYS A 334 -7.83 16.68 -20.31
CA CYS A 334 -7.17 17.55 -19.33
C CYS A 334 -7.75 17.34 -17.94
N SER A 335 -9.06 17.13 -17.81
CA SER A 335 -9.74 16.83 -16.54
C SER A 335 -9.21 15.53 -15.93
N ASP A 336 -9.13 14.45 -16.73
CA ASP A 336 -8.59 13.15 -16.29
C ASP A 336 -7.11 13.24 -15.89
N GLU A 337 -6.28 13.98 -16.65
CA GLU A 337 -4.85 14.12 -16.36
C GLU A 337 -4.62 14.96 -15.09
N TYR A 338 -5.35 16.05 -14.93
CA TYR A 338 -5.22 16.93 -13.78
C TYR A 338 -5.77 16.27 -12.51
N ASP A 339 -6.86 15.50 -12.59
CA ASP A 339 -7.37 14.68 -11.48
C ASP A 339 -6.31 13.65 -11.02
N LYS A 340 -5.66 12.95 -11.95
CA LYS A 340 -4.56 12.01 -11.63
C LYS A 340 -3.39 12.68 -10.94
N ARG A 341 -2.95 13.85 -11.41
CA ARG A 341 -1.84 14.60 -10.80
C ARG A 341 -2.17 15.00 -9.36
N LEU A 342 -3.37 15.53 -9.11
CA LEU A 342 -3.79 15.95 -7.78
C LEU A 342 -4.01 14.79 -6.81
N ARG A 343 -4.55 13.63 -7.26
CA ARG A 343 -4.70 12.47 -6.36
C ARG A 343 -3.38 11.87 -5.90
N ASN A 344 -2.28 12.13 -6.62
CA ASN A 344 -0.94 11.66 -6.28
C ASN A 344 -0.20 12.59 -5.32
N VAL A 345 -0.68 13.81 -5.12
CA VAL A 345 -0.14 14.80 -4.17
C VAL A 345 -1.18 14.92 -3.06
N GLU A 346 -1.07 14.09 -2.01
CA GLU A 346 -2.01 13.93 -0.88
C GLU A 346 -3.19 14.92 -0.88
N PRO A 347 -4.41 14.49 -1.28
CA PRO A 347 -5.52 15.43 -1.38
C PRO A 347 -5.85 15.94 0.04
N PRO A 348 -5.95 17.27 0.26
CA PRO A 348 -6.44 17.78 1.53
C PRO A 348 -7.85 17.22 1.76
N SER A 349 -8.01 16.43 2.81
CA SER A 349 -9.21 15.62 3.08
C SER A 349 -10.50 16.43 3.22
N GLU A 350 -10.40 17.74 3.43
CA GLU A 350 -11.53 18.61 3.73
C GLU A 350 -12.39 18.98 2.51
N ASP A 351 -11.91 18.83 1.27
CA ASP A 351 -12.61 19.33 0.07
C ASP A 351 -12.80 18.33 -1.08
N ILE A 352 -12.56 17.03 -0.83
CA ILE A 352 -12.63 15.99 -1.87
C ILE A 352 -14.01 15.90 -2.53
N VAL A 353 -15.08 16.21 -1.80
CA VAL A 353 -16.45 16.20 -2.32
C VAL A 353 -16.70 17.33 -3.31
N SER A 354 -16.32 18.57 -2.98
CA SER A 354 -16.46 19.72 -3.88
C SER A 354 -15.61 19.52 -5.13
N TRP A 355 -14.42 18.94 -4.97
CA TRP A 355 -13.56 18.62 -6.09
C TRP A 355 -14.14 17.54 -7.02
N ASN A 356 -14.63 16.43 -6.47
CA ASN A 356 -15.30 15.39 -7.27
C ASN A 356 -16.51 15.97 -8.03
N ASN A 357 -17.26 16.89 -7.41
CA ASN A 357 -18.38 17.59 -8.07
C ASN A 357 -17.92 18.50 -9.21
N ALA A 358 -16.82 19.24 -9.03
CA ALA A 358 -16.23 20.06 -10.08
C ALA A 358 -15.73 19.21 -11.25
N ASN A 359 -15.03 18.11 -10.98
CA ASN A 359 -14.57 17.18 -12.01
C ASN A 359 -15.74 16.58 -12.80
N ALA A 360 -16.78 16.13 -12.11
CA ALA A 360 -18.00 15.62 -12.74
C ALA A 360 -18.68 16.68 -13.63
N THR A 361 -18.68 17.94 -13.20
CA THR A 361 -19.23 19.06 -13.97
C THR A 361 -18.45 19.27 -15.27
N LEU A 362 -17.12 19.25 -15.24
CA LEU A 362 -16.28 19.40 -16.44
C LEU A 362 -16.48 18.23 -17.41
N HIS A 363 -16.50 16.99 -16.91
CA HIS A 363 -16.73 15.80 -17.73
C HIS A 363 -18.06 15.88 -18.47
N TYR A 364 -19.08 16.34 -17.77
CA TYR A 364 -20.39 16.50 -18.34
C TYR A 364 -20.42 17.58 -19.43
N ILE A 365 -19.82 18.75 -19.18
CA ILE A 365 -19.74 19.83 -20.17
C ILE A 365 -19.02 19.33 -21.44
N ALA A 366 -17.93 18.58 -21.26
CA ALA A 366 -17.21 17.95 -22.35
C ALA A 366 -18.10 17.00 -23.18
N ILE A 367 -18.81 16.09 -22.52
CA ILE A 367 -19.71 15.13 -23.16
C ILE A 367 -20.84 15.86 -23.92
N GLU A 368 -21.41 16.91 -23.33
CA GLU A 368 -22.48 17.70 -23.95
C GLU A 368 -21.98 18.40 -25.22
N MET A 369 -20.81 19.05 -25.17
CA MET A 369 -20.18 19.68 -26.33
C MET A 369 -19.93 18.66 -27.44
N MET A 370 -19.35 17.51 -27.10
CA MET A 370 -19.06 16.44 -28.06
C MET A 370 -20.35 15.90 -28.71
N SER A 371 -21.39 15.63 -27.91
CA SER A 371 -22.68 15.12 -28.39
C SER A 371 -23.40 16.15 -29.28
N CYS A 372 -23.42 17.42 -28.88
CA CYS A 372 -24.00 18.50 -29.68
C CYS A 372 -23.32 18.62 -31.05
N SER A 373 -21.99 18.58 -31.08
CA SER A 373 -21.21 18.62 -32.32
C SER A 373 -21.49 17.42 -33.22
N GLN A 374 -21.49 16.20 -32.69
CA GLN A 374 -21.80 14.98 -33.46
C GLN A 374 -23.20 15.06 -34.08
N ASN A 375 -24.20 15.48 -33.29
CA ASN A 375 -25.56 15.62 -33.77
C ASN A 375 -25.68 16.70 -34.85
N ALA A 376 -24.93 17.80 -34.71
CA ALA A 376 -24.87 18.86 -35.72
C ALA A 376 -24.23 18.37 -37.01
N LEU A 377 -23.12 17.63 -36.95
CA LEU A 377 -22.47 17.02 -38.11
C LEU A 377 -23.46 16.19 -38.91
N ILE A 378 -24.17 15.29 -38.24
CA ILE A 378 -25.10 14.37 -38.91
C ILE A 378 -26.27 15.13 -39.53
N ARG A 379 -26.79 16.16 -38.85
CA ARG A 379 -27.84 17.03 -39.41
C ARG A 379 -27.37 17.80 -40.63
N ILE A 380 -26.14 18.32 -40.60
CA ILE A 380 -25.54 19.01 -41.74
C ILE A 380 -25.41 18.02 -42.90
N GLU A 381 -24.81 16.86 -42.72
CA GLU A 381 -24.67 15.84 -43.77
C GLU A 381 -26.01 15.46 -44.41
N ILE A 382 -27.06 15.27 -43.61
CA ILE A 382 -28.44 15.00 -44.06
C ILE A 382 -28.97 16.15 -44.94
N ILE A 383 -28.90 17.38 -44.45
CA ILE A 383 -29.44 18.55 -45.17
C ILE A 383 -28.66 18.80 -46.46
N SER A 384 -27.34 18.69 -46.40
CA SER A 384 -26.44 18.86 -47.54
C SER A 384 -26.67 17.78 -48.59
N GLY A 385 -26.90 16.53 -48.17
CA GLY A 385 -27.34 15.45 -49.06
C GLY A 385 -28.63 15.79 -49.81
N LEU A 386 -29.66 16.30 -49.11
CA LEU A 386 -30.91 16.73 -49.76
C LEU A 386 -30.72 17.89 -50.74
N ARG A 387 -29.92 18.89 -50.36
CA ARG A 387 -29.59 20.04 -51.23
C ARG A 387 -28.87 19.60 -52.49
N ARG A 388 -27.88 18.71 -52.36
CA ARG A 388 -27.10 18.18 -53.48
C ARG A 388 -27.98 17.40 -54.45
N ILE A 389 -28.85 16.51 -53.95
CA ILE A 389 -29.86 15.82 -54.78
C ILE A 389 -30.70 16.82 -55.58
N ARG A 390 -31.18 17.89 -54.92
CA ARG A 390 -31.98 18.93 -55.58
C ARG A 390 -31.19 19.70 -56.65
N LYS A 391 -29.93 20.04 -56.41
CA LYS A 391 -29.05 20.76 -57.35
C LYS A 391 -28.67 19.90 -58.56
N THR A 392 -28.41 18.61 -58.37
CA THR A 392 -28.17 17.68 -59.49
C THR A 392 -29.40 17.58 -60.40
N HIS A 393 -30.60 17.54 -59.80
CA HIS A 393 -31.87 17.57 -60.51
C HIS A 393 -32.12 18.86 -61.32
N SER A 394 -31.66 20.02 -60.83
CA SER A 394 -31.81 21.29 -61.54
C SER A 394 -30.83 21.43 -62.71
N ASN A 395 -29.63 20.86 -62.57
CA ASN A 395 -28.56 21.01 -63.56
C ASN A 395 -28.66 20.00 -64.72
N SER A 396 -29.36 18.88 -64.52
CA SER A 396 -29.52 17.84 -65.54
C SER A 396 -30.84 17.09 -65.31
N LYS A 397 -31.61 16.83 -66.37
CA LYS A 397 -32.79 15.94 -66.27
C LYS A 397 -32.29 14.50 -66.03
N PRO A 398 -32.54 13.91 -64.85
CA PRO A 398 -32.05 12.57 -64.57
C PRO A 398 -32.84 11.53 -65.37
N SER A 399 -32.18 10.42 -65.71
CA SER A 399 -32.82 9.24 -66.28
C SER A 399 -33.86 8.64 -65.32
N ILE A 400 -34.76 7.79 -65.83
CA ILE A 400 -35.78 7.09 -65.02
C ILE A 400 -35.12 6.27 -63.89
N LEU A 401 -33.98 5.62 -64.17
CA LEU A 401 -33.26 4.82 -63.19
C LEU A 401 -32.66 5.69 -62.06
N GLU A 402 -32.11 6.85 -62.42
CA GLU A 402 -31.57 7.82 -61.46
C GLU A 402 -32.69 8.45 -60.62
N LEU A 403 -33.85 8.75 -61.21
CA LEU A 403 -35.04 9.21 -60.51
C LEU A 403 -35.48 8.25 -59.40
N VAL A 404 -35.49 6.94 -59.69
CA VAL A 404 -35.82 5.90 -58.70
C VAL A 404 -34.77 5.86 -57.59
N LYS A 405 -33.48 5.92 -57.93
CA LYS A 405 -32.38 5.98 -56.95
C LYS A 405 -32.50 7.21 -56.06
N PHE A 406 -32.71 8.40 -56.64
CA PHE A 406 -32.86 9.65 -55.89
C PHE A 406 -34.09 9.64 -54.98
N ARG A 407 -35.23 9.08 -55.43
CA ARG A 407 -36.40 8.92 -54.56
C ARG A 407 -36.08 8.03 -53.35
N ARG A 408 -35.42 6.89 -53.56
CA ARG A 408 -35.00 6.00 -52.46
C ARG A 408 -34.04 6.71 -51.49
N TYR A 409 -33.02 7.38 -52.01
CA TYR A 409 -32.07 8.15 -51.20
C TYR A 409 -32.75 9.27 -50.41
N ARG A 410 -33.64 10.04 -51.05
CA ARG A 410 -34.41 11.10 -50.40
C ARG A 410 -35.28 10.55 -49.28
N VAL A 411 -35.99 9.43 -49.50
CA VAL A 411 -36.80 8.79 -48.44
C VAL A 411 -35.92 8.33 -47.28
N LYS A 412 -34.76 7.73 -47.57
CA LYS A 412 -33.80 7.33 -46.53
C LYS A 412 -33.34 8.53 -45.70
N ILE A 413 -32.85 9.58 -46.36
CA ILE A 413 -32.35 10.79 -45.69
C ILE A 413 -33.45 11.48 -44.88
N LEU A 414 -34.69 11.53 -45.38
CA LEU A 414 -35.82 12.09 -44.63
C LEU A 414 -36.20 11.25 -43.41
N LYS A 415 -36.14 9.92 -43.49
CA LYS A 415 -36.32 9.04 -42.32
C LYS A 415 -35.24 9.27 -41.27
N ASP A 416 -33.98 9.38 -41.70
CA ASP A 416 -32.85 9.64 -40.81
C ASP A 416 -32.96 11.04 -40.17
N TRP A 417 -33.41 12.05 -40.92
CA TRP A 417 -33.70 13.38 -40.41
C TRP A 417 -34.83 13.36 -39.37
N GLN A 418 -35.92 12.66 -39.66
CA GLN A 418 -37.08 12.59 -38.77
C GLN A 418 -36.72 11.96 -37.42
N LYS A 419 -35.87 10.92 -37.42
CA LYS A 419 -35.33 10.34 -36.19
C LYS A 419 -34.53 11.35 -35.36
N ARG A 420 -33.71 12.17 -36.02
CA ARG A 420 -32.72 13.05 -35.37
C ARG A 420 -33.18 14.50 -35.14
N LYS A 421 -34.38 14.87 -35.60
CA LYS A 421 -34.91 16.24 -35.50
C LYS A 421 -35.22 16.65 -34.06
N HIS A 422 -35.62 15.70 -33.21
CA HIS A 422 -36.12 15.96 -31.85
C HIS A 422 -35.12 15.62 -30.73
N GLU A 423 -34.01 14.95 -31.03
CA GLU A 423 -33.00 14.49 -30.05
C GLU A 423 -32.24 15.61 -29.29
N CYS A 424 -32.60 16.90 -29.45
CA CYS A 424 -31.83 18.03 -28.89
C CYS A 424 -32.44 18.78 -27.69
N TYR A 425 -33.69 18.53 -27.30
CA TYR A 425 -34.34 19.40 -26.29
C TYR A 425 -34.52 18.76 -24.92
N GLU A 426 -34.78 17.45 -24.81
CA GLU A 426 -35.06 16.82 -23.51
C GLU A 426 -33.81 16.59 -22.66
N VAL A 427 -32.66 16.27 -23.29
CA VAL A 427 -31.38 16.12 -22.58
C VAL A 427 -31.00 17.45 -21.90
N ARG A 428 -31.19 18.59 -22.59
CA ARG A 428 -30.91 19.94 -22.05
C ARG A 428 -31.67 20.30 -20.77
N ASP A 429 -32.86 19.73 -20.56
CA ASP A 429 -33.77 20.12 -19.48
C ASP A 429 -33.59 19.29 -18.20
N PHE A 430 -33.21 18.00 -18.35
CA PHE A 430 -32.72 17.16 -17.23
C PHE A 430 -31.39 17.71 -16.68
N GLN A 431 -30.59 18.27 -17.57
CA GLN A 431 -29.24 18.77 -17.36
C GLN A 431 -29.15 20.11 -16.59
N LYS A 432 -30.08 21.04 -16.83
CA LYS A 432 -30.23 22.27 -16.02
C LYS A 432 -30.55 21.98 -14.55
N ARG A 433 -31.16 20.82 -14.25
CA ARG A 433 -31.55 20.42 -12.88
C ARG A 433 -30.42 19.77 -12.08
N LEU A 434 -29.37 19.27 -12.74
CA LEU A 434 -28.16 18.74 -12.09
C LEU A 434 -27.09 19.81 -11.86
N LEU A 435 -27.06 20.85 -12.70
CA LEU A 435 -26.26 22.08 -12.51
C LEU A 435 -26.86 23.03 -11.45
N VAL A 436 -27.63 22.50 -10.48
CA VAL A 436 -28.01 23.26 -9.30
C VAL A 436 -26.72 23.69 -8.61
N LYS A 437 -26.49 25.00 -8.60
CA LYS A 437 -25.36 25.69 -7.98
C LYS A 437 -25.31 25.39 -6.47
N GLY A 438 -24.84 24.22 -6.09
CA GLY A 438 -24.16 24.08 -4.80
C GLY A 438 -22.96 25.03 -4.82
N MET A 439 -22.70 25.73 -3.72
CA MET A 439 -21.50 26.56 -3.60
C MET A 439 -20.27 25.65 -3.66
N LEU A 440 -19.71 25.46 -4.86
CA LEU A 440 -18.38 24.89 -5.02
C LEU A 440 -17.42 25.72 -4.16
N SER A 441 -16.52 25.04 -3.45
CA SER A 441 -15.44 25.68 -2.71
C SER A 441 -14.59 26.58 -3.63
N LYS A 442 -13.84 27.52 -3.04
CA LYS A 442 -12.90 28.35 -3.81
C LYS A 442 -11.84 27.52 -4.53
N GLN A 443 -11.41 26.40 -3.93
CA GLN A 443 -10.42 25.48 -4.51
C GLN A 443 -11.01 24.73 -5.70
N ALA A 444 -12.23 24.20 -5.59
CA ALA A 444 -12.92 23.55 -6.70
C ALA A 444 -13.19 24.51 -7.88
N GLN A 445 -13.49 25.79 -7.60
CA GLN A 445 -13.61 26.83 -8.63
C GLN A 445 -12.26 27.19 -9.28
N ALA A 446 -11.16 27.16 -8.53
CA ALA A 446 -9.82 27.33 -9.09
C ALA A 446 -9.46 26.16 -10.00
N TYR A 447 -9.68 24.92 -9.54
CA TYR A 447 -9.52 23.70 -10.34
C TYR A 447 -10.26 23.79 -11.68
N MET A 448 -11.54 24.16 -11.68
CA MET A 448 -12.30 24.28 -12.93
C MET A 448 -11.71 25.31 -13.90
N ARG A 449 -11.22 26.43 -13.38
CA ARG A 449 -10.58 27.48 -14.20
C ARG A 449 -9.25 27.00 -14.78
N ASP A 450 -8.44 26.34 -13.97
CA ASP A 450 -7.12 25.85 -14.38
C ASP A 450 -7.26 24.78 -15.48
N VAL A 451 -8.17 23.81 -15.29
CA VAL A 451 -8.44 22.78 -16.31
C VAL A 451 -8.96 23.40 -17.60
N ALA A 452 -9.88 24.38 -17.52
CA ALA A 452 -10.38 25.07 -18.70
C ALA A 452 -9.27 25.87 -19.42
N GLN A 453 -8.40 26.56 -18.67
CA GLN A 453 -7.29 27.31 -19.22
C GLN A 453 -6.27 26.40 -19.91
N ILE A 454 -5.89 25.29 -19.28
CA ILE A 454 -5.01 24.28 -19.87
C ILE A 454 -5.63 23.71 -21.15
N THR A 455 -6.93 23.41 -21.12
CA THR A 455 -7.66 22.92 -22.30
C THR A 455 -7.58 23.91 -23.47
N CYS A 456 -7.83 25.20 -23.20
CA CYS A 456 -7.68 26.25 -24.21
C CYS A 456 -6.26 26.32 -24.77
N GLN A 457 -5.24 26.26 -23.91
CA GLN A 457 -3.85 26.33 -24.34
C GLN A 457 -3.45 25.13 -25.21
N CYS A 458 -3.84 23.91 -24.82
CA CYS A 458 -3.61 22.70 -25.62
C CYS A 458 -4.27 22.82 -26.99
N LEU A 459 -5.50 23.33 -27.04
CA LEU A 459 -6.22 23.52 -28.30
C LEU A 459 -5.53 24.56 -29.19
N ILE A 460 -5.07 25.69 -28.63
CA ILE A 460 -4.31 26.71 -29.38
C ILE A 460 -3.05 26.10 -29.99
N ASN A 461 -2.33 25.29 -29.20
CA ASN A 461 -1.11 24.62 -29.68
C ASN A 461 -1.40 23.62 -30.81
N ASP A 462 -2.53 22.92 -30.77
CA ASP A 462 -2.97 22.01 -31.84
C ASP A 462 -3.31 22.75 -33.16
N PHE A 463 -3.58 24.06 -33.09
CA PHE A 463 -3.89 24.91 -34.25
C PHE A 463 -2.73 25.83 -34.67
N ALA A 464 -1.63 25.85 -33.92
CA ALA A 464 -0.43 26.58 -34.31
C ALA A 464 0.33 25.79 -35.40
N PRO A 465 0.76 26.44 -36.49
CA PRO A 465 1.41 25.79 -37.63
C PRO A 465 2.79 25.19 -37.32
#